data_AF-A0A7S3SZT8-F1
#
_entry.id   AF-A0A7S3SZT8-F1
#
_cell.length_a   1.000
_cell.length_b   1.000
_cell.length_c   1.000
_cell.angle_alpha   90.00
_cell.angle_beta   90.00
_cell.angle_gamma   90.00
#
_symmetry.space_group_name_H-M   'P 1'
#
loop_
_entity.id
_entity.type
_entity.pdbx_description
1 polymer ?
#
loop_
_entity_poly.entity_id
_entity_poly.type
_entity_poly.pdbx_seq_one_letter_code
_entity_poly.pdbx_strand_id
1 'polypeptide(L)'
;AVRARSAMAAATKMEPAMDKYRGAFNTIGHLLCAPGIPTHPVWEVETIEGFEGMLAWKWADIPPVALRTSLADLADGPYYVIAAQLGAADLRNVDAVCRLTRDLNRVNGGPWCNLGRQAFIGMELDGTGIFEPEDDQDVAVCPGTLACRRLQYIDWKGRYQRFLDGVIHFRSPFTGAEITAVDQADEIAYCRCKLRTDLLDASSGHGVYLEVE
;
A
#
# COMPACT_ATOMS: atom_id res chain seq x y z
N ALA A 1 39.65 1.39 -11.27
CA ALA A 1 38.29 1.92 -11.46
C ALA A 1 37.36 1.14 -10.54
N VAL A 2 36.98 1.73 -9.42
CA VAL A 2 36.01 1.14 -8.49
C VAL A 2 34.63 1.45 -9.06
N ARG A 3 33.88 0.43 -9.46
CA ARG A 3 32.49 0.58 -9.91
C ARG A 3 31.61 0.48 -8.68
N ALA A 4 31.13 1.61 -8.18
CA ALA A 4 30.08 1.62 -7.17
C ALA A 4 28.75 1.33 -7.88
N ARG A 5 28.31 0.07 -7.86
CA ARG A 5 26.95 -0.27 -8.27
C ARG A 5 26.05 -0.06 -7.06
N SER A 6 25.09 0.85 -7.16
CA SER A 6 24.04 0.94 -6.16
C SER A 6 23.14 -0.29 -6.31
N ALA A 7 23.43 -1.35 -5.56
CA ALA A 7 22.59 -2.52 -5.44
C ALA A 7 21.42 -2.20 -4.49
N MET A 8 20.50 -1.32 -4.91
CA MET A 8 19.22 -1.22 -4.23
C MET A 8 18.24 -2.24 -4.81
N ALA A 9 18.14 -3.34 -4.06
CA ALA A 9 16.99 -4.20 -3.86
C ALA A 9 16.18 -4.54 -5.13
N ALA A 10 16.36 -5.78 -5.59
CA ALA A 10 15.20 -6.57 -5.97
C ALA A 10 14.10 -6.27 -4.94
N ALA A 11 12.89 -5.95 -5.37
CA ALA A 11 11.73 -5.94 -4.51
C ALA A 11 11.56 -7.37 -3.99
N THR A 12 12.33 -7.73 -2.96
CA THR A 12 12.20 -8.94 -2.20
C THR A 12 10.77 -8.92 -1.75
N LYS A 13 10.05 -9.98 -2.07
CA LYS A 13 8.71 -10.25 -1.59
C LYS A 13 8.80 -10.17 -0.06
N MET A 14 8.57 -8.98 0.47
CA MET A 14 8.69 -8.68 1.89
C MET A 14 7.53 -9.43 2.50
N GLU A 15 7.78 -10.60 3.10
CA GLU A 15 6.77 -11.25 3.92
C GLU A 15 6.41 -10.26 5.04
N PRO A 16 5.18 -9.77 5.10
CA PRO A 16 4.82 -8.82 6.13
C PRO A 16 4.80 -9.58 7.47
N ALA A 17 5.64 -9.14 8.40
CA ALA A 17 5.53 -9.49 9.82
C ALA A 17 4.14 -9.05 10.32
N MET A 18 3.22 -10.01 10.32
CA MET A 18 1.76 -9.83 10.34
C MET A 18 1.15 -9.79 11.75
N ASP A 19 1.87 -9.35 12.78
CA ASP A 19 1.34 -9.42 14.16
C ASP A 19 0.59 -8.17 14.64
N LYS A 20 0.69 -7.04 13.95
CA LYS A 20 0.07 -5.77 14.41
C LYS A 20 -1.31 -5.44 13.83
N TYR A 21 -1.80 -6.16 12.82
CA TYR A 21 -3.13 -5.88 12.23
C TYR A 21 -4.31 -6.61 12.89
N ARG A 22 -4.09 -7.41 13.95
CA ARG A 22 -5.18 -8.08 14.70
C ARG A 22 -6.22 -7.14 15.33
N GLY A 23 -5.89 -5.86 15.54
CA GLY A 23 -6.79 -4.91 16.21
C GLY A 23 -8.04 -4.51 15.42
N ALA A 24 -7.93 -4.32 14.10
CA ALA A 24 -9.05 -3.89 13.26
C ALA A 24 -10.02 -5.04 12.88
N PHE A 25 -9.59 -6.29 13.05
CA PHE A 25 -10.42 -7.46 12.76
C PHE A 25 -11.48 -7.77 13.83
N ASN A 26 -11.38 -7.20 15.04
CA ASN A 26 -12.36 -7.45 16.10
C ASN A 26 -13.69 -6.71 15.87
N THR A 27 -13.77 -5.75 14.95
CA THR A 27 -15.03 -5.01 14.68
C THR A 27 -15.71 -5.46 13.37
N ILE A 28 -14.96 -6.02 12.42
CA ILE A 28 -15.50 -6.45 11.10
C ILE A 28 -16.01 -7.90 11.11
N GLY A 29 -15.76 -8.67 12.17
CA GLY A 29 -16.30 -10.03 12.36
C GLY A 29 -17.84 -10.13 12.45
N HIS A 30 -18.58 -9.03 12.34
CA HIS A 30 -20.05 -9.01 12.40
C HIS A 30 -20.77 -8.80 11.05
N LEU A 31 -20.05 -8.75 9.92
CA LEU A 31 -20.67 -8.53 8.60
C LEU A 31 -21.34 -9.76 7.96
N LEU A 32 -21.52 -10.85 8.72
CA LEU A 32 -22.33 -12.00 8.30
C LEU A 32 -23.29 -12.45 9.40
N CYS A 33 -24.12 -11.55 9.90
CA CYS A 33 -25.38 -11.92 10.53
C CYS A 33 -26.53 -11.16 9.88
N ALA A 34 -26.83 -11.49 8.62
CA ALA A 34 -28.19 -11.27 8.13
C ALA A 34 -29.10 -12.19 8.98
N PRO A 35 -30.13 -11.65 9.67
CA PRO A 35 -31.01 -12.48 10.47
C PRO A 35 -31.72 -13.49 9.56
N GLY A 36 -31.37 -14.77 9.69
CA GLY A 36 -31.98 -15.88 8.94
C GLY A 36 -31.03 -16.75 8.11
N ILE A 37 -29.73 -16.44 8.03
CA ILE A 37 -28.77 -17.37 7.40
C ILE A 37 -28.30 -18.39 8.45
N PRO A 38 -28.50 -19.70 8.25
CA PRO A 38 -28.00 -20.72 9.18
C PRO A 38 -26.48 -20.60 9.33
N THR A 39 -26.01 -20.55 10.59
CA THR A 39 -24.60 -20.30 10.97
C THR A 39 -23.63 -21.42 10.58
N HIS A 40 -24.12 -22.49 9.97
CA HIS A 40 -23.32 -23.59 9.46
C HIS A 40 -23.76 -23.91 8.04
N PRO A 41 -22.94 -23.65 7.01
CA PRO A 41 -23.20 -24.19 5.69
C PRO A 41 -23.23 -25.71 5.78
N VAL A 42 -24.33 -26.31 5.33
CA VAL A 42 -24.42 -27.77 5.17
C VAL A 42 -23.60 -28.11 3.94
N TRP A 43 -22.42 -28.67 4.16
CA TRP A 43 -21.58 -29.17 3.08
C TRP A 43 -22.08 -30.54 2.68
N GLU A 44 -22.60 -30.67 1.47
CA GLU A 44 -22.88 -31.98 0.89
C GLU A 44 -21.64 -32.46 0.15
N VAL A 45 -21.16 -33.63 0.56
CA VAL A 45 -20.05 -34.33 -0.08
C VAL A 45 -20.65 -35.18 -1.19
N GLU A 46 -20.42 -34.79 -2.44
CA GLU A 46 -20.85 -35.57 -3.60
C GLU A 46 -19.63 -36.31 -4.16
N THR A 47 -19.73 -37.64 -4.26
CA THR A 47 -18.71 -38.45 -4.92
C THR A 47 -18.84 -38.27 -6.42
N ILE A 48 -17.76 -37.84 -7.09
CA ILE A 48 -17.73 -37.70 -8.54
C ILE A 48 -17.65 -39.10 -9.16
N GLU A 49 -18.69 -39.53 -9.87
CA GLU A 49 -18.66 -40.80 -10.61
C GLU A 49 -17.49 -40.83 -11.60
N GLY A 50 -16.67 -41.88 -11.52
CA GLY A 50 -15.48 -42.07 -12.37
C GLY A 50 -14.16 -41.56 -11.79
N PHE A 51 -14.17 -40.90 -10.62
CA PHE A 51 -12.96 -40.51 -9.89
C PHE A 51 -12.98 -41.09 -8.47
N GLU A 52 -12.50 -42.34 -8.34
CA GLU A 52 -12.29 -42.96 -7.03
C GLU A 52 -11.32 -42.10 -6.19
N GLY A 53 -11.83 -41.51 -5.10
CA GLY A 53 -11.06 -40.75 -4.12
C GLY A 53 -11.14 -39.22 -4.22
N MET A 54 -11.88 -38.65 -5.18
CA MET A 54 -12.00 -37.19 -5.32
C MET A 54 -13.37 -36.72 -4.82
N LEU A 55 -13.37 -35.94 -3.72
CA LEU A 55 -14.59 -35.35 -3.15
C LEU A 55 -14.84 -33.98 -3.79
N ALA A 56 -16.02 -33.80 -4.37
CA ALA A 56 -16.52 -32.49 -4.75
C ALA A 56 -17.33 -31.91 -3.58
N TRP A 57 -17.05 -30.65 -3.25
CA TRP A 57 -17.84 -29.88 -2.29
C TRP A 57 -18.90 -29.11 -3.08
N LYS A 58 -20.16 -29.49 -2.91
CA LYS A 58 -21.29 -28.78 -3.53
C LYS A 58 -22.00 -27.97 -2.47
N TRP A 59 -22.26 -26.70 -2.78
CA TRP A 59 -23.04 -25.84 -1.93
C TRP A 59 -24.51 -26.23 -2.12
N ALA A 60 -25.09 -26.95 -1.17
CA ALA A 60 -26.51 -27.29 -1.20
C ALA A 60 -27.35 -26.01 -1.01
N ASP A 61 -28.22 -25.73 -1.99
CA ASP A 61 -29.29 -24.73 -1.95
C ASP A 61 -28.91 -23.33 -1.45
N ILE A 62 -28.03 -22.63 -2.19
CA ILE A 62 -28.04 -21.17 -2.14
C ILE A 62 -29.36 -20.73 -2.79
N PRO A 63 -30.30 -20.08 -2.06
CA PRO A 63 -31.52 -19.59 -2.68
C PRO A 63 -31.17 -18.70 -3.89
N PRO A 64 -31.95 -18.75 -4.99
CA PRO A 64 -31.67 -18.01 -6.23
C PRO A 64 -31.73 -16.49 -6.08
N VAL A 65 -31.93 -15.99 -4.84
CA VAL A 65 -31.38 -14.70 -4.40
C VAL A 65 -29.86 -14.83 -4.26
N ALA A 66 -29.20 -15.29 -5.32
CA ALA A 66 -27.77 -15.18 -5.49
C ALA A 66 -27.47 -13.69 -5.41
N LEU A 67 -26.92 -13.28 -4.26
CA LEU A 67 -26.63 -11.90 -3.94
C LEU A 67 -25.92 -11.28 -5.13
N ARG A 68 -26.57 -10.31 -5.76
CA ARG A 68 -25.93 -9.43 -6.72
C ARG A 68 -25.03 -8.49 -5.93
N THR A 69 -23.97 -9.02 -5.34
CA THR A 69 -22.96 -8.23 -4.67
C THR A 69 -22.22 -7.47 -5.77
N SER A 70 -22.52 -6.20 -5.86
CA SER A 70 -21.80 -5.28 -6.72
C SER A 70 -20.44 -4.98 -6.11
N LEU A 71 -19.49 -4.57 -6.95
CA LEU A 71 -18.18 -4.11 -6.48
C LEU A 71 -18.30 -2.89 -5.55
N ALA A 72 -19.38 -2.11 -5.68
CA ALA A 72 -19.66 -0.98 -4.79
C ALA A 72 -19.97 -1.44 -3.36
N ASP A 73 -20.55 -2.62 -3.18
CA ASP A 73 -20.85 -3.16 -1.84
C ASP A 73 -19.56 -3.58 -1.10
N LEU A 74 -18.44 -3.75 -1.82
CA LEU A 74 -17.13 -4.02 -1.22
C LEU A 74 -16.38 -2.74 -0.82
N ALA A 75 -16.82 -1.57 -1.31
CA ALA A 75 -16.17 -0.29 -1.07
C ALA A 75 -16.15 0.10 0.42
N ASP A 76 -17.03 -0.48 1.24
CA ASP A 76 -17.17 -0.18 2.67
C ASP A 76 -16.20 -0.96 3.58
N GLY A 77 -15.22 -1.68 3.01
CA GLY A 77 -14.16 -2.28 3.84
C GLY A 77 -13.42 -3.45 3.21
N PRO A 78 -14.12 -4.54 2.79
CA PRO A 78 -13.45 -5.75 2.29
C PRO A 78 -12.50 -5.47 1.13
N TYR A 79 -12.87 -4.52 0.27
CA TYR A 79 -12.01 -4.06 -0.83
C TYR A 79 -10.65 -3.56 -0.33
N TYR A 80 -10.63 -2.69 0.68
CA TYR A 80 -9.40 -2.09 1.18
C TYR A 80 -8.46 -3.12 1.80
N VAL A 81 -9.00 -4.13 2.47
CA VAL A 81 -8.21 -5.22 3.06
C VAL A 81 -7.51 -6.02 1.97
N ILE A 82 -8.23 -6.35 0.88
CA ILE A 82 -7.67 -7.08 -0.26
C ILE A 82 -6.66 -6.20 -1.01
N ALA A 83 -7.03 -4.95 -1.30
CA ALA A 83 -6.20 -4.02 -2.04
C ALA A 83 -4.91 -3.64 -1.30
N ALA A 84 -4.91 -3.66 0.04
CA ALA A 84 -3.71 -3.45 0.85
C ALA A 84 -2.65 -4.55 0.70
N GLN A 85 -3.03 -5.73 0.17
CA GLN A 85 -2.08 -6.82 -0.11
C GLN A 85 -1.48 -6.73 -1.52
N LEU A 86 -1.93 -5.75 -2.33
CA LEU A 86 -1.51 -5.62 -3.72
C LEU A 86 -0.27 -4.75 -3.84
N GLY A 87 0.67 -5.19 -4.70
CA GLY A 87 1.80 -4.37 -5.09
C GLY A 87 1.41 -3.25 -6.06
N ALA A 88 2.35 -2.35 -6.35
CA ALA A 88 2.13 -1.24 -7.27
C ALA A 88 1.72 -1.68 -8.70
N ALA A 89 2.23 -2.82 -9.19
CA ALA A 89 1.83 -3.37 -10.49
C ALA A 89 0.38 -3.83 -10.49
N ASP A 90 -0.04 -4.56 -9.46
CA ASP A 90 -1.40 -5.09 -9.34
C ASP A 90 -2.42 -3.97 -9.11
N LEU A 91 -2.10 -2.98 -8.27
CA LEU A 91 -2.94 -1.78 -8.10
C LEU A 91 -3.11 -1.01 -9.42
N ARG A 92 -2.07 -0.91 -10.26
CA ARG A 92 -2.20 -0.30 -11.60
C ARG A 92 -3.14 -1.10 -12.50
N ASN A 93 -3.10 -2.43 -12.45
CA ASN A 93 -4.00 -3.27 -13.21
C ASN A 93 -5.45 -3.12 -12.71
N VAL A 94 -5.67 -3.11 -11.40
CA VAL A 94 -6.98 -2.87 -10.78
C VAL A 94 -7.56 -1.50 -11.15
N ASP A 95 -6.71 -0.45 -11.16
CA ASP A 95 -7.08 0.90 -11.61
C ASP A 95 -7.50 0.94 -13.09
N ALA A 96 -6.92 0.06 -13.92
CA ALA A 96 -7.21 0.01 -15.35
C ALA A 96 -8.52 -0.72 -15.66
N VAL A 97 -8.93 -1.67 -14.81
CA VAL A 97 -10.15 -2.48 -15.00
C VAL A 97 -11.41 -1.70 -14.67
N CYS A 98 -11.44 -0.91 -13.59
CA CYS A 98 -12.66 -0.23 -13.14
C CYS A 98 -12.41 1.18 -12.60
N ARG A 99 -13.29 2.12 -12.96
CA ARG A 99 -13.21 3.52 -12.49
C ARG A 99 -13.46 3.62 -10.98
N LEU A 100 -14.41 2.84 -10.46
CA LEU A 100 -14.73 2.81 -9.03
C LEU A 100 -13.50 2.41 -8.20
N THR A 101 -12.83 1.31 -8.55
CA THR A 101 -11.64 0.84 -7.83
C THR A 101 -10.49 1.81 -7.94
N ARG A 102 -10.31 2.45 -9.11
CA ARG A 102 -9.34 3.53 -9.27
C ARG A 102 -9.60 4.70 -8.35
N ASP A 103 -10.87 5.08 -8.18
CA ASP A 103 -11.23 6.20 -7.31
C ASP A 103 -11.03 5.81 -5.84
N LEU A 104 -11.45 4.60 -5.43
CA LEU A 104 -11.18 4.03 -4.11
C LEU A 104 -9.67 3.90 -3.81
N ASN A 105 -8.86 3.54 -4.79
CA ASN A 105 -7.41 3.40 -4.61
C ASN A 105 -6.70 4.73 -4.35
N ARG A 106 -7.30 5.84 -4.78
CA ARG A 106 -6.72 7.19 -4.73
C ARG A 106 -7.24 8.05 -3.58
N VAL A 107 -8.20 7.57 -2.78
CA VAL A 107 -8.67 8.32 -1.61
C VAL A 107 -7.56 8.48 -0.57
N ASN A 108 -7.72 9.45 0.33
CA ASN A 108 -6.80 9.60 1.47
C ASN A 108 -6.86 8.36 2.36
N GLY A 109 -5.69 7.82 2.76
CA GLY A 109 -5.61 6.53 3.45
C GLY A 109 -5.98 5.31 2.57
N GLY A 110 -6.16 5.53 1.27
CA GLY A 110 -6.43 4.46 0.30
C GLY A 110 -5.18 3.63 -0.03
N PRO A 111 -5.34 2.56 -0.82
CA PRO A 111 -4.26 1.63 -1.20
C PRO A 111 -2.98 2.29 -1.73
N TRP A 112 -3.07 3.30 -2.60
CA TRP A 112 -1.86 4.01 -3.07
C TRP A 112 -1.15 4.80 -1.96
N CYS A 113 -1.91 5.39 -1.04
CA CYS A 113 -1.37 6.09 0.12
C CYS A 113 -0.67 5.10 1.07
N ASN A 114 -1.34 4.02 1.44
CA ASN A 114 -0.80 3.00 2.34
C ASN A 114 0.44 2.31 1.76
N LEU A 115 0.42 1.98 0.46
CA LEU A 115 1.57 1.38 -0.20
C LEU A 115 2.79 2.30 -0.17
N GLY A 116 2.60 3.60 -0.42
CA GLY A 116 3.69 4.57 -0.33
C GLY A 116 4.19 4.81 1.09
N ARG A 117 3.28 4.84 2.09
CA ARG A 117 3.65 4.90 3.51
C ARG A 117 4.59 3.77 3.89
N GLN A 118 4.25 2.54 3.49
CA GLN A 118 5.07 1.36 3.77
C GLN A 118 6.39 1.38 3.00
N ALA A 119 6.36 1.75 1.72
CA ALA A 119 7.54 1.73 0.86
C ALA A 119 8.56 2.84 1.19
N PHE A 120 8.10 3.99 1.69
CA PHE A 120 8.92 5.19 1.89
C PHE A 120 8.90 5.68 3.34
N ILE A 121 8.69 4.77 4.29
CA ILE A 121 8.67 5.12 5.72
C ILE A 121 10.01 5.74 6.14
N GLY A 122 9.94 6.88 6.83
CA GLY A 122 11.13 7.61 7.25
C GLY A 122 11.95 8.22 6.11
N MET A 123 11.45 8.26 4.87
CA MET A 123 12.14 8.89 3.75
C MET A 123 11.53 10.27 3.44
N GLU A 124 12.39 11.27 3.33
CA GLU A 124 12.05 12.61 2.88
C GLU A 124 12.72 12.90 1.54
N LEU A 125 11.96 13.31 0.53
CA LEU A 125 12.49 13.77 -0.75
C LEU A 125 12.71 15.27 -0.75
N ASP A 126 13.86 15.69 -1.28
CA ASP A 126 14.19 17.10 -1.36
C ASP A 126 13.22 17.88 -2.25
N GLY A 127 12.68 18.96 -1.69
CA GLY A 127 11.68 19.81 -2.34
C GLY A 127 10.28 19.21 -2.41
N THR A 128 10.10 17.91 -2.17
CA THR A 128 8.79 17.24 -2.18
C THR A 128 8.28 16.96 -0.75
N GLY A 129 9.18 16.90 0.23
CA GLY A 129 8.90 16.61 1.62
C GLY A 129 8.82 15.11 1.90
N ILE A 130 8.26 14.75 3.05
CA ILE A 130 7.98 13.37 3.47
C ILE A 130 6.79 12.79 2.70
N PHE A 131 6.71 11.46 2.57
CA PHE A 131 5.64 10.85 1.76
C PHE A 131 4.25 11.19 2.29
N GLU A 132 4.06 11.06 3.59
CA GLU A 132 2.85 11.50 4.27
C GLU A 132 3.05 12.96 4.62
N PRO A 133 2.25 13.91 4.11
CA PRO A 133 2.33 15.25 4.67
C PRO A 133 2.11 15.12 6.18
N GLU A 134 2.89 15.85 6.98
CA GLU A 134 2.56 16.01 8.40
C GLU A 134 1.12 16.47 8.40
N ASP A 135 0.21 15.66 8.96
CA ASP A 135 -1.13 16.13 9.19
C ASP A 135 -0.90 17.35 10.08
N ASP A 136 -1.06 18.55 9.53
CA ASP A 136 -1.06 19.82 10.25
C ASP A 136 -2.31 19.85 11.16
N GLN A 137 -2.43 18.84 12.02
CA GLN A 137 -3.51 18.55 12.96
C GLN A 137 -3.59 19.62 14.05
N ASP A 138 -2.56 20.46 14.17
CA ASP A 138 -2.49 21.49 15.21
C ASP A 138 -2.83 22.91 14.73
N VAL A 139 -3.06 23.14 13.43
CA VAL A 139 -3.75 24.39 13.05
C VAL A 139 -5.21 24.16 13.33
N ALA A 140 -5.63 24.41 14.57
CA ALA A 140 -7.02 24.41 15.02
C ALA A 140 -7.87 25.23 14.03
N VAL A 141 -8.40 24.57 13.01
CA VAL A 141 -9.14 25.25 11.97
C VAL A 141 -10.44 25.67 12.62
N CYS A 142 -10.55 26.97 12.89
CA CYS A 142 -11.76 27.55 13.45
C CYS A 142 -12.98 27.00 12.71
N PRO A 143 -13.90 26.30 13.40
CA PRO A 143 -15.12 25.81 12.79
C PRO A 143 -15.90 26.99 12.22
N GLY A 144 -15.89 27.18 10.91
CA GLY A 144 -16.64 28.26 10.24
C GLY A 144 -15.90 29.00 9.13
N THR A 145 -14.57 28.88 9.01
CA THR A 145 -13.86 29.52 7.89
C THR A 145 -13.91 28.62 6.65
N LEU A 146 -14.42 29.14 5.53
CA LEU A 146 -14.51 28.44 4.23
C LEU A 146 -13.15 27.93 3.68
N ALA A 147 -12.04 28.23 4.35
CA ALA A 147 -10.71 27.70 4.09
C ALA A 147 -10.58 26.18 4.38
N CYS A 148 -11.50 25.55 5.13
CA CYS A 148 -11.54 24.09 5.32
C CYS A 148 -11.85 23.29 4.03
N ARG A 149 -12.29 23.93 2.94
CA ARG A 149 -12.91 23.23 1.79
C ARG A 149 -11.97 22.80 0.68
N ARG A 150 -10.65 22.93 0.87
CA ARG A 150 -9.69 22.29 -0.04
C ARG A 150 -8.73 21.43 0.77
N LEU A 151 -9.27 20.34 1.33
CA LEU A 151 -8.49 19.10 1.39
C LEU A 151 -8.05 18.85 -0.05
N GLN A 152 -6.83 19.28 -0.38
CA GLN A 152 -6.30 19.15 -1.72
C GLN A 152 -6.35 17.67 -2.04
N TYR A 153 -6.98 17.34 -3.17
CA TYR A 153 -6.94 15.98 -3.66
C TYR A 153 -5.48 15.64 -3.94
N ILE A 154 -4.85 14.94 -3.00
CA ILE A 154 -3.47 14.50 -3.16
C ILE A 154 -3.52 13.35 -4.17
N ASP A 155 -2.87 13.52 -5.32
CA ASP A 155 -2.65 12.43 -6.27
C ASP A 155 -1.65 11.45 -5.67
N TRP A 156 -2.13 10.53 -4.83
CA TRP A 156 -1.31 9.53 -4.14
C TRP A 156 -0.56 8.63 -5.10
N LYS A 157 -1.15 8.29 -6.23
CA LYS A 157 -0.49 7.49 -7.28
C LYS A 157 0.66 8.27 -7.91
N GLY A 158 0.43 9.54 -8.27
CA GLY A 158 1.49 10.40 -8.79
C GLY A 158 2.56 10.72 -7.76
N ARG A 159 2.21 10.83 -6.47
CA ARG A 159 3.17 10.99 -5.37
C ARG A 159 4.02 9.73 -5.19
N TYR A 160 3.41 8.54 -5.19
CA TYR A 160 4.11 7.25 -5.15
C TYR A 160 5.15 7.14 -6.27
N GLN A 161 4.74 7.44 -7.51
CA GLN A 161 5.65 7.41 -8.65
C GLN A 161 6.82 8.39 -8.49
N ARG A 162 6.55 9.63 -8.08
CA ARG A 162 7.61 10.63 -7.83
C ARG A 162 8.58 10.21 -6.74
N PHE A 163 8.10 9.53 -5.69
CA PHE A 163 8.97 8.99 -4.65
C PHE A 163 9.84 7.85 -5.17
N LEU A 164 9.22 6.90 -5.88
CA LEU A 164 9.93 5.79 -6.49
C LEU A 164 11.05 6.28 -7.43
N ASP A 165 10.74 7.28 -8.25
CA ASP A 165 11.73 7.88 -9.15
C ASP A 165 12.77 8.69 -8.36
N GLY A 166 12.36 9.50 -7.39
CA GLY A 166 13.27 10.43 -6.70
C GLY A 166 14.24 9.77 -5.73
N VAL A 167 13.82 8.73 -5.01
CA VAL A 167 14.58 8.13 -3.89
C VAL A 167 15.92 7.56 -4.34
N ILE A 168 15.97 6.98 -5.53
CA ILE A 168 17.18 6.32 -6.04
C ILE A 168 18.18 7.29 -6.69
N HIS A 169 17.86 8.58 -6.80
CA HIS A 169 18.72 9.52 -7.52
C HIS A 169 19.68 10.27 -6.60
N PHE A 170 20.86 10.57 -7.13
CA PHE A 170 21.79 11.53 -6.53
C PHE A 170 21.42 12.98 -6.88
N ARG A 171 21.85 13.90 -6.02
CA ARG A 171 21.82 15.34 -6.24
C ARG A 171 22.98 15.79 -7.12
N SER A 172 22.78 16.91 -7.79
CA SER A 172 23.82 17.66 -8.50
C SER A 172 25.07 17.82 -7.61
N PRO A 173 26.30 17.61 -8.14
CA PRO A 173 26.63 17.46 -9.57
C PRO A 173 26.32 16.08 -10.16
N PHE A 174 26.13 15.07 -9.32
CA PHE A 174 25.78 13.73 -9.78
C PHE A 174 24.31 13.68 -10.24
N THR A 175 24.04 12.95 -11.31
CA THR A 175 22.67 12.78 -11.82
C THR A 175 22.41 11.31 -12.13
N GLY A 176 21.17 10.88 -11.92
CA GLY A 176 20.80 9.47 -12.06
C GLY A 176 20.98 8.67 -10.77
N ALA A 177 20.84 7.35 -10.90
CA ALA A 177 20.94 6.39 -9.79
C ALA A 177 22.33 5.75 -9.65
N GLU A 178 23.26 6.05 -10.56
CA GLU A 178 24.61 5.50 -10.57
C GLU A 178 25.62 6.63 -10.78
N ILE A 179 26.69 6.63 -9.97
CA ILE A 179 27.82 7.53 -10.14
C ILE A 179 28.82 6.84 -11.06
N THR A 180 28.88 7.28 -12.31
CA THR A 180 29.72 6.66 -13.34
C THR A 180 31.11 7.29 -13.47
N ALA A 181 31.25 8.55 -13.05
CA ALA A 181 32.48 9.31 -13.06
C ALA A 181 32.56 10.18 -11.81
N VAL A 182 33.79 10.39 -11.34
CA VAL A 182 34.14 11.22 -10.19
C VAL A 182 35.39 12.00 -10.62
N ASP A 183 35.32 13.33 -10.62
CA ASP A 183 36.41 14.14 -11.19
C ASP A 183 37.54 14.35 -10.17
N GLN A 184 37.20 14.47 -8.88
CA GLN A 184 38.15 14.63 -7.77
C GLN A 184 38.02 13.50 -6.75
N ALA A 185 39.16 13.06 -6.19
CA ALA A 185 39.19 11.93 -5.26
C ALA A 185 38.41 12.15 -3.95
N ASP A 186 38.11 13.40 -3.61
CA ASP A 186 37.41 13.85 -2.40
C ASP A 186 35.97 14.35 -2.67
N GLU A 187 35.42 14.08 -3.86
CA GLU A 187 34.03 14.41 -4.17
C GLU A 187 33.05 13.59 -3.31
N ILE A 188 32.02 14.27 -2.82
CA ILE A 188 30.96 13.70 -2.00
C ILE A 188 29.66 13.71 -2.80
N ALA A 189 29.04 12.55 -2.96
CA ALA A 189 27.71 12.44 -3.55
C ALA A 189 26.65 12.41 -2.45
N TYR A 190 25.56 13.15 -2.69
CA TYR A 190 24.40 13.18 -1.80
C TYR A 190 23.19 12.58 -2.50
N CYS A 191 22.46 11.70 -1.83
CA CYS A 191 21.16 11.22 -2.31
C CYS A 191 20.13 12.37 -2.32
N ARG A 192 19.13 12.31 -3.21
CA ARG A 192 17.97 13.23 -3.22
C ARG A 192 16.93 12.92 -2.14
N CYS A 193 17.14 11.84 -1.41
CA CYS A 193 16.37 11.51 -0.23
C CYS A 193 17.21 11.68 1.03
N LYS A 194 16.54 12.04 2.12
CA LYS A 194 17.08 12.05 3.48
C LYS A 194 16.36 10.99 4.31
N LEU A 195 17.09 10.43 5.25
CA LEU A 195 16.54 9.56 6.28
C LEU A 195 16.06 10.41 7.46
N ARG A 196 14.79 10.28 7.81
CA ARG A 196 14.13 10.92 8.96
C ARG A 196 14.07 9.93 10.12
N THR A 197 15.10 9.96 10.96
CA THR A 197 15.23 9.06 12.11
C THR A 197 14.13 9.28 13.14
N ASP A 198 13.63 10.50 13.28
CA ASP A 198 12.47 10.84 14.11
C ASP A 198 11.22 10.04 13.74
N LEU A 199 10.97 9.83 12.44
CA LEU A 199 9.84 9.03 11.96
C LEU A 199 10.06 7.52 12.13
N LEU A 200 11.31 7.07 12.05
CA LEU A 200 11.67 5.66 12.28
C LEU A 200 11.57 5.30 13.77
N ASP A 201 12.00 6.20 14.66
CA ASP A 201 11.92 6.02 16.11
C ASP A 201 10.46 5.92 16.58
N ALA A 202 9.56 6.70 15.98
CA ALA A 202 8.12 6.61 16.23
C ALA A 202 7.53 5.27 15.76
N SER A 203 8.14 4.62 14.77
CA SER A 203 7.60 3.45 14.08
C SER A 203 8.23 2.15 14.57
N SER A 204 7.91 1.74 15.80
CA SER A 204 8.44 0.49 16.40
C SER A 204 8.32 -0.72 15.47
N GLY A 205 9.45 -1.24 14.99
CA GLY A 205 9.53 -2.42 14.13
C GLY A 205 9.99 -2.17 12.69
N HIS A 206 10.35 -0.93 12.33
CA HIS A 206 10.99 -0.63 11.05
C HIS A 206 12.46 -0.30 11.28
N GLY A 207 13.32 -0.84 10.42
CA GLY A 207 14.75 -0.56 10.40
C GLY A 207 15.20 -0.29 8.98
N VAL A 208 16.24 0.51 8.82
CA VAL A 208 16.85 0.77 7.51
C VAL A 208 18.19 0.07 7.45
N TYR A 209 18.36 -0.74 6.41
CA TYR A 209 19.61 -1.38 6.07
C TYR A 209 20.32 -0.56 5.00
N LEU A 210 21.58 -0.23 5.28
CA LEU A 210 22.46 0.43 4.33
C LEU A 210 23.62 -0.51 4.05
N GLU A 211 23.70 -0.96 2.79
CA GLU A 211 24.84 -1.71 2.29
C GLU A 211 25.83 -0.76 1.64
N VAL A 212 27.12 -0.93 1.97
CA VAL A 212 28.22 -0.16 1.38
C VAL A 212 29.15 -1.17 0.73
N GLU A 213 29.19 -1.16 -0.60
CA GLU A 213 30.10 -1.97 -1.42
C GLU A 213 31.43 -1.26 -1.70
#